data_AF-A0A6L6JHR7-F1
#
_entry.id   AF-A0A6L6JHR7-F1
#
_cell.length_a   1.000
_cell.length_b   1.000
_cell.length_c   1.000
_cell.angle_alpha   90.00
_cell.angle_beta   90.00
_cell.angle_gamma   90.00
#
_symmetry.space_group_name_H-M   'P 1'
#
loop_
_entity.id
_entity.type
_entity.pdbx_description
1 polymer ?
#
loop_
_entity_poly.entity_id
_entity_poly.type
_entity_poly.pdbx_seq_one_letter_code
_entity_poly.pdbx_strand_id
1 'polypeptide(L)' 'MTSWDFAADYPELTESDAERLIRAHGHDPDEVRQDLGERFTLTAELFAWLGY' A
#
# COMPACT_ATOMS: atom_id res chain seq x y z
N MET A 1 6.30 -14.45 -8.57
CA MET A 1 5.40 -14.01 -7.50
C MET A 1 4.72 -12.75 -7.99
N THR A 2 3.39 -12.77 -8.12
CA THR A 2 2.61 -11.60 -8.49
C THR A 2 2.45 -10.66 -7.29
N SER A 3 2.02 -9.42 -7.53
CA SER A 3 1.69 -8.47 -6.45
C SER A 3 0.59 -9.03 -5.52
N TRP A 4 -0.35 -9.81 -6.07
CA TRP A 4 -1.42 -10.47 -5.31
C TRP A 4 -0.92 -11.65 -4.47
N ASP A 5 0.03 -12.44 -4.98
CA ASP A 5 0.68 -13.49 -4.17
C ASP A 5 1.44 -12.89 -2.99
N PHE A 6 2.14 -11.77 -3.22
CA PHE A 6 2.84 -11.05 -2.15
C PHE A 6 1.87 -10.49 -1.09
N ALA A 7 0.76 -9.88 -1.51
CA ALA A 7 -0.25 -9.37 -0.59
C ALA A 7 -0.92 -10.48 0.23
N ALA A 8 -1.00 -11.70 -0.29
CA ALA A 8 -1.52 -12.85 0.45
C ALA A 8 -0.52 -13.33 1.53
N ASP A 9 0.78 -13.37 1.20
CA ASP A 9 1.84 -13.77 2.14
C ASP A 9 2.15 -12.66 3.17
N TYR A 10 1.94 -11.40 2.81
CA TYR A 10 2.18 -10.21 3.62
C TYR A 10 0.93 -9.31 3.62
N PRO A 11 -0.11 -9.63 4.43
CA PRO A 11 -1.40 -8.93 4.37
C PRO A 11 -1.34 -7.48 4.90
N GLU A 12 -0.37 -7.19 5.77
CA GLU A 12 -0.15 -5.86 6.35
C GLU A 12 1.31 -5.43 6.18
N LEU A 13 1.49 -4.16 5.84
CA LEU A 13 2.76 -3.46 5.86
C LEU A 13 2.86 -2.62 7.13
N THR A 14 4.09 -2.40 7.58
CA THR A 14 4.34 -1.32 8.54
C THR A 14 4.01 0.02 7.88
N GLU A 15 3.61 1.03 8.66
CA GLU A 15 3.34 2.37 8.11
C GLU A 15 4.55 2.90 7.31
N SER A 16 5.77 2.70 7.82
CA SER A 16 7.00 3.12 7.13
C SER A 16 7.20 2.42 5.78
N ASP A 17 6.84 1.14 5.67
CA ASP A 17 6.91 0.41 4.39
C ASP A 17 5.84 0.86 3.40
N ALA A 18 4.61 1.06 3.86
CA ALA A 18 3.52 1.62 3.05
C ALA A 18 3.90 3.00 2.51
N GLU A 19 4.37 3.91 3.36
CA GLU A 19 4.84 5.25 2.94
C GLU A 19 5.99 5.17 1.94
N ARG A 20 6.95 4.25 2.16
CA ARG A 20 8.08 4.06 1.24
C ARG A 20 7.59 3.58 -0.13
N LEU A 21 6.65 2.64 -0.17
CA LEU A 21 6.05 2.14 -1.40
C LEU A 21 5.33 3.24 -2.17
N ILE A 22 4.52 4.06 -1.47
CA ILE A 22 3.75 5.16 -2.05
C ILE A 22 4.69 6.21 -2.65
N ARG A 23 5.72 6.62 -1.89
CA ARG A 23 6.74 7.57 -2.39
C ARG A 23 7.49 7.01 -3.60
N ALA A 24 7.77 5.70 -3.63
CA ALA A 24 8.41 5.06 -4.78
C ALA A 24 7.54 5.10 -6.05
N HIS A 25 6.22 5.22 -5.92
CA HIS A 25 5.27 5.41 -7.02
C HIS A 25 5.00 6.89 -7.36
N GLY A 26 5.67 7.82 -6.67
CA GLY A 26 5.52 9.26 -6.94
C GLY A 26 4.26 9.89 -6.33
N HIS A 27 3.63 9.23 -5.37
CA HIS A 27 2.48 9.74 -4.64
C HIS A 27 2.87 10.29 -3.26
N ASP A 28 2.04 11.17 -2.70
CA ASP A 28 2.19 11.66 -1.33
C ASP A 28 1.47 10.71 -0.36
N PRO A 29 2.16 10.10 0.63
CA PRO A 29 1.51 9.24 1.61
C PRO A 29 0.37 9.89 2.39
N ASP A 30 0.40 11.21 2.62
CA ASP A 30 -0.68 11.87 3.34
C ASP A 30 -1.97 11.96 2.49
N GLU A 31 -1.86 12.09 1.17
CA GLU A 31 -3.00 12.00 0.25
C GLU A 31 -3.57 10.58 0.24
N VAL A 32 -2.71 9.56 0.09
CA VAL A 32 -3.13 8.15 0.08
C VAL A 32 -3.76 7.74 1.42
N ARG A 33 -3.26 8.29 2.54
CA ARG A 33 -3.84 8.05 3.87
C ARG A 33 -5.23 8.65 4.01
N GLN A 34 -5.51 9.79 3.36
CA GLN A 34 -6.85 10.36 3.32
C GLN A 34 -7.83 9.47 2.52
N ASP A 35 -7.35 8.83 1.45
CA ASP A 35 -8.15 7.92 0.62
C ASP A 35 -8.43 6.56 1.28
N LEU A 36 -7.39 5.94 1.85
CA LEU A 36 -7.45 4.58 2.39
C LEU A 36 -7.84 4.53 3.87
N GLY A 37 -7.53 5.57 4.65
CA GLY A 37 -7.79 5.61 6.09
C GLY A 37 -7.12 4.45 6.83
N GLU A 38 -7.89 3.70 7.61
CA GLU A 38 -7.42 2.52 8.36
C GLU A 38 -6.87 1.40 7.46
N ARG A 39 -7.21 1.42 6.16
CA ARG A 39 -6.74 0.42 5.18
C ARG A 39 -5.37 0.75 4.58
N PHE A 40 -4.75 1.87 4.98
CA PHE A 40 -3.48 2.35 4.45
C PHE A 40 -2.33 1.33 4.55
N THR A 41 -2.34 0.50 5.61
CA THR A 41 -1.33 -0.54 5.83
C THR A 41 -1.71 -1.89 5.22
N LEU A 42 -2.93 -2.06 4.71
CA LEU A 42 -3.35 -3.31 4.09
C LEU A 42 -2.72 -3.42 2.70
N THR A 43 -1.85 -4.41 2.52
CA THR A 43 -1.05 -4.56 1.28
C THR A 43 -1.94 -4.69 0.05
N ALA A 44 -3.04 -5.44 0.16
CA ALA A 44 -3.99 -5.63 -0.94
C ALA A 44 -4.71 -4.33 -1.33
N GLU A 45 -5.15 -3.54 -0.35
CA GLU A 45 -5.85 -2.27 -0.58
C GLU A 45 -4.90 -1.23 -1.16
N LEU A 46 -3.68 -1.18 -0.63
CA LEU A 46 -2.64 -0.29 -1.13
C LEU A 46 -2.24 -0.64 -2.57
N PHE A 47 -2.09 -1.94 -2.88
CA PHE A 47 -1.78 -2.39 -4.23
C PHE A 47 -2.92 -2.11 -5.21
N ALA A 48 -4.17 -2.34 -4.80
CA ALA A 48 -5.34 -1.99 -5.61
C ALA A 48 -5.40 -0.49 -5.90
N TRP A 49 -5.09 0.36 -4.92
CA TRP A 49 -5.02 1.82 -5.11
C TRP A 49 -3.89 2.23 -6.07
N LEU A 50 -2.73 1.56 -5.98
CA LEU A 50 -1.59 1.79 -6.87
C LEU A 50 -1.77 1.22 -8.29
N GLY A 51 -2.83 0.45 -8.54
CA GLY A 51 -3.16 -0.09 -9.86
C GLY A 51 -2.46 -1.41 -10.22
N TYR A 52 -2.12 -2.22 -9.22
CA TYR A 52 -1.57 -3.58 -9.40
C TYR A 52 -2.62 -4.68 -9.60
#